data_AF-A0A817JU85-F1
#
_entry.id   AF-A0A817JU85-F1
#
_cell.length_a   1.000
_cell.length_b   1.000
_cell.length_c   1.000
_cell.angle_alpha   90.00
_cell.angle_beta   90.00
_cell.angle_gamma   90.00
#
_symmetry.space_group_name_H-M   'P 1'
#
loop_
_entity.id
_entity.type
_entity.pdbx_description
1 polymer ?
#
loop_
_entity_poly.entity_id
_entity_poly.type
_entity_poly.pdbx_seq_one_letter_code
_entity_poly.pdbx_strand_id
1 'polypeptide(L)'
;MSTSFNFDYLPADVLFLSGYDFFQFIKTVLGEPEANLLNKISIKSTTCLIQTEDPLDIFNYDIDDEELEMLKNELSFTLKNKKFMLKPGVIAGFRSLKDVLKKKINEQLTKSKGRKQYQKQIFNTNSSSICSLVPTVPAPAPATTQAPSVSNQFSLAEHKAYVLKLIHKWCSNNKENFDLEHFDLEENVDFVLNIDCDENTDVKATIKCKCNRLISLGKNDNKIQVSNYYKHLQSNGCDHMKNIKKVARELTSSQQQQQPSTPITLTPSYRPHASLIEIASVSPTNTQTTAQVDSSALPNQAANNSGKRRLTSQSQHRSTTRSRT
;
A
#
# COMPACT_ATOMS: atom_id res chain seq x y z
N MET A 1 10.82 -7.10 -31.68
CA MET A 1 9.41 -7.39 -32.00
C MET A 1 8.62 -7.18 -30.72
N SER A 2 7.78 -6.14 -30.65
CA SER A 2 6.93 -5.92 -29.46
C SER A 2 5.72 -6.84 -29.57
N THR A 3 5.70 -7.90 -28.76
CA THR A 3 4.52 -8.74 -28.58
C THR A 3 3.47 -7.90 -27.86
N SER A 4 2.43 -7.47 -28.57
CA SER A 4 1.30 -6.79 -27.95
C SER A 4 0.57 -7.80 -27.07
N PHE A 5 0.81 -7.75 -25.76
CA PHE A 5 0.10 -8.58 -24.80
C PHE A 5 -1.38 -8.21 -24.80
N ASN A 6 -2.27 -9.19 -24.91
CA ASN A 6 -3.70 -8.94 -24.87
C ASN A 6 -4.17 -8.81 -23.42
N PHE A 7 -4.47 -7.58 -23.00
CA PHE A 7 -4.96 -7.27 -21.66
C PHE A 7 -6.40 -7.74 -21.38
N ASP A 8 -7.14 -8.21 -22.40
CA ASP A 8 -8.52 -8.68 -22.23
C ASP A 8 -8.61 -9.98 -21.41
N TYR A 9 -7.51 -10.74 -21.31
CA TYR A 9 -7.47 -12.06 -20.67
C TYR A 9 -6.51 -12.12 -19.49
N LEU A 10 -6.67 -11.21 -18.53
CA LEU A 10 -5.90 -11.31 -17.28
C LEU A 10 -6.41 -12.46 -16.38
N PRO A 11 -5.52 -13.22 -15.72
CA PRO A 11 -5.89 -14.24 -14.73
C PRO A 11 -6.79 -13.71 -13.60
N ALA A 12 -7.72 -14.51 -13.10
CA ALA A 12 -8.72 -14.07 -12.11
C ALA A 12 -8.08 -13.57 -10.80
N ASP A 13 -6.96 -14.18 -10.43
CA ASP A 13 -6.11 -13.94 -9.28
C ASP A 13 -5.08 -12.81 -9.48
N VAL A 14 -5.02 -12.17 -10.66
CA VAL A 14 -4.02 -11.13 -10.97
C VAL A 14 -3.95 -10.01 -9.93
N LEU A 15 -5.08 -9.70 -9.27
CA LEU A 15 -5.19 -8.66 -8.25
C LEU A 15 -4.50 -9.02 -6.92
N PHE A 16 -4.24 -10.31 -6.70
CA PHE A 16 -3.67 -10.85 -5.46
C PHE A 16 -2.21 -11.30 -5.63
N LEU A 17 -1.63 -11.15 -6.83
CA LEU A 17 -0.23 -11.51 -7.07
C LEU A 17 0.72 -10.66 -6.21
N SER A 18 1.70 -11.32 -5.62
CA SER A 18 2.79 -10.72 -4.85
C SER A 18 4.09 -11.47 -5.08
N GLY A 19 5.21 -10.85 -4.70
CA GLY A 19 6.54 -11.45 -4.75
C GLY A 19 6.89 -11.99 -6.13
N TYR A 20 7.29 -13.26 -6.19
CA TYR A 20 7.76 -13.92 -7.40
C TYR A 20 6.70 -13.94 -8.51
N ASP A 21 5.46 -14.33 -8.19
CA ASP A 21 4.39 -14.46 -9.18
C ASP A 21 4.01 -13.11 -9.80
N PHE A 22 4.07 -12.06 -8.98
CA PHE A 22 3.93 -10.69 -9.46
C PHE A 22 5.01 -10.32 -10.47
N PHE A 23 6.29 -10.56 -10.17
CA PHE A 23 7.38 -10.22 -11.09
C PHE A 23 7.35 -11.06 -12.37
N GLN A 24 6.99 -12.34 -12.29
CA GLN A 24 6.81 -13.18 -13.48
C GLN A 24 5.68 -12.67 -14.38
N PHE A 25 4.57 -12.25 -13.76
CA PHE A 25 3.48 -11.61 -14.49
C PHE A 25 3.95 -10.33 -15.19
N ILE A 26 4.66 -9.43 -14.50
CA ILE A 26 5.17 -8.19 -15.11
C ILE A 26 6.17 -8.50 -16.23
N LYS A 27 7.08 -9.45 -16.04
CA LYS A 27 8.06 -9.87 -17.06
C LYS A 27 7.37 -10.39 -18.32
N THR A 28 6.28 -11.12 -18.16
CA THR A 28 5.47 -11.66 -19.28
C THR A 28 4.70 -10.56 -20.01
N VAL A 29 4.20 -9.56 -19.30
CA VAL A 29 3.28 -8.56 -19.84
C VAL A 29 3.98 -7.32 -20.38
N LEU A 30 4.92 -6.76 -19.61
CA LEU A 30 5.63 -5.53 -19.94
C LEU A 30 7.04 -5.79 -20.46
N GLY A 31 7.72 -6.77 -19.88
CA GLY A 31 9.11 -7.09 -20.19
C GLY A 31 9.97 -7.21 -18.95
N GLU A 32 11.16 -7.79 -19.13
CA GLU A 32 12.14 -7.98 -18.07
C GLU A 32 12.68 -6.67 -17.49
N PRO A 33 13.04 -5.64 -18.29
CA PRO A 33 13.52 -4.37 -17.75
C PRO A 33 12.49 -3.68 -16.85
N GLU A 34 11.20 -3.75 -17.20
CA GLU A 34 10.11 -3.20 -16.42
C GLU A 34 9.91 -3.95 -15.09
N ALA A 35 10.02 -5.28 -15.09
CA ALA A 35 9.97 -6.07 -13.87
C ALA A 35 11.14 -5.75 -12.94
N ASN A 36 12.35 -5.61 -13.50
CA ASN A 36 13.55 -5.26 -12.74
C ASN A 36 13.44 -3.86 -12.12
N LEU A 37 12.89 -2.88 -12.86
CA LEU A 37 12.60 -1.55 -12.33
C LEU A 37 11.67 -1.63 -11.12
N LEU A 38 10.54 -2.33 -11.23
CA LEU A 38 9.60 -2.47 -10.11
C LEU A 38 10.24 -3.11 -8.88
N ASN A 39 11.09 -4.13 -9.08
CA ASN A 39 11.83 -4.74 -7.99
C ASN A 39 12.80 -3.74 -7.33
N LYS A 40 13.52 -2.96 -8.12
CA LYS A 40 14.48 -1.96 -7.64
C LYS A 40 13.81 -0.89 -6.78
N ILE A 41 12.64 -0.39 -7.19
CA ILE A 41 11.85 0.57 -6.40
C ILE A 41 10.92 -0.09 -5.36
N SER A 42 11.14 -1.37 -5.07
CA SER A 42 10.42 -2.14 -4.03
C SER A 42 8.89 -2.22 -4.21
N ILE A 43 8.39 -2.19 -5.45
CA ILE A 43 7.00 -2.51 -5.77
C ILE A 43 6.89 -4.02 -5.97
N LYS A 44 6.34 -4.72 -4.98
CA LYS A 44 6.36 -6.20 -4.89
C LYS A 44 4.98 -6.86 -5.02
N SER A 45 3.94 -6.11 -5.38
CA SER A 45 2.60 -6.66 -5.54
C SER A 45 1.75 -5.84 -6.49
N THR A 46 0.69 -6.48 -7.01
CA THR A 46 -0.31 -5.81 -7.85
C THR A 46 -0.96 -4.65 -7.11
N THR A 47 -1.24 -4.81 -5.82
CA THR A 47 -1.86 -3.74 -5.00
C THR A 47 -0.92 -2.53 -4.87
N CYS A 48 0.37 -2.75 -4.60
CA CYS A 48 1.36 -1.68 -4.55
C CYS A 48 1.45 -0.94 -5.89
N LEU A 49 1.53 -1.66 -7.01
CA LEU A 49 1.62 -1.07 -8.34
C LEU A 49 0.42 -0.16 -8.67
N ILE A 50 -0.78 -0.56 -8.26
CA ILE A 50 -2.01 0.23 -8.46
C ILE A 50 -2.00 1.52 -7.63
N GLN A 51 -1.45 1.47 -6.42
CA GLN A 51 -1.39 2.60 -5.48
C GLN A 51 -0.27 3.60 -5.82
N THR A 52 0.85 3.14 -6.36
CA THR A 52 1.92 4.02 -6.86
C THR A 52 1.36 4.92 -7.97
N GLU A 53 1.70 6.21 -8.01
CA GLU A 53 1.21 7.12 -9.05
C GLU A 53 1.87 6.87 -10.41
N ASP A 54 3.21 6.93 -10.47
CA ASP A 54 4.00 6.57 -11.65
C ASP A 54 5.32 5.92 -11.23
N PRO A 55 5.52 4.61 -11.49
CA PRO A 55 6.81 3.94 -11.24
C PRO A 55 8.00 4.56 -11.99
N LEU A 56 7.76 5.24 -13.11
CA LEU A 56 8.81 5.83 -13.95
C LEU A 56 9.33 7.17 -13.41
N ASP A 57 8.62 7.77 -12.46
CA ASP A 57 8.99 9.06 -11.87
C ASP A 57 10.33 8.99 -11.12
N ILE A 58 10.75 7.79 -10.71
CA ILE A 58 12.07 7.54 -10.10
C ILE A 58 13.23 8.08 -10.96
N PHE A 59 13.08 8.10 -12.28
CA PHE A 59 14.12 8.59 -13.20
C PHE A 59 14.24 10.12 -13.25
N ASN A 60 13.31 10.85 -12.65
CA ASN A 60 13.37 12.30 -12.54
C ASN A 60 14.21 12.78 -11.34
N TYR A 61 14.63 11.85 -10.47
CA TYR A 61 15.44 12.14 -9.30
C TYR A 61 16.93 11.89 -9.58
N ASP A 62 17.78 12.70 -8.95
CA ASP A 62 19.23 12.55 -9.00
C ASP A 62 19.68 11.54 -7.95
N ILE A 63 19.72 10.26 -8.34
CA ILE A 63 20.04 9.12 -7.47
C ILE A 63 21.32 8.47 -7.99
N ASP A 64 22.34 8.38 -7.13
CA ASP A 64 23.60 7.69 -7.43
C ASP A 64 23.43 6.17 -7.20
N ASP A 65 22.89 5.49 -8.22
CA ASP A 65 22.68 4.04 -8.23
C ASP A 65 22.95 3.46 -9.62
N GLU A 66 24.04 2.69 -9.73
CA GLU A 66 24.51 2.12 -11.01
C GLU A 66 23.48 1.21 -11.68
N GLU A 67 22.75 0.39 -10.90
CA GLU A 67 21.74 -0.51 -11.45
C GLU A 67 20.52 0.26 -11.97
N LEU A 68 20.15 1.34 -11.27
CA LEU A 68 19.05 2.20 -11.71
C LEU A 68 19.43 2.95 -13.00
N GLU A 69 20.68 3.41 -13.13
CA GLU A 69 21.17 4.06 -14.34
C GLU A 69 21.25 3.06 -15.52
N MET A 70 21.61 1.80 -15.27
CA MET A 70 21.50 0.74 -16.28
C MET A 70 20.06 0.55 -16.76
N LEU A 71 19.10 0.44 -15.83
CA LEU A 71 17.67 0.30 -16.16
C LEU A 71 17.14 1.52 -16.93
N LYS A 72 17.58 2.73 -16.55
CA LYS A 72 17.25 3.97 -17.25
C LYS A 72 17.75 3.93 -18.70
N ASN A 73 18.97 3.46 -18.93
CA ASN A 73 19.51 3.29 -20.28
C ASN A 73 18.74 2.24 -21.10
N GLU A 74 18.27 1.16 -20.47
CA GLU A 74 17.44 0.14 -21.13
C GLU A 74 16.04 0.65 -21.49
N LEU A 75 15.42 1.46 -20.62
CA LEU A 75 14.04 1.92 -20.76
C LEU A 75 13.90 3.27 -21.50
N SER A 76 15.00 3.96 -21.77
CA SER A 76 15.01 5.28 -22.42
C SER A 76 15.84 5.31 -23.70
N PHE A 77 15.77 6.44 -24.40
CA PHE A 77 16.70 6.83 -25.45
C PHE A 77 17.57 7.98 -24.94
N THR A 78 18.89 7.83 -25.07
CA THR A 78 19.84 8.91 -24.80
C THR A 78 19.89 9.84 -26.01
N LEU A 79 19.51 11.10 -25.82
CA LEU A 79 19.55 12.13 -26.84
C LEU A 79 20.97 12.71 -26.98
N LYS A 80 21.26 13.38 -28.11
CA LYS A 80 22.59 13.97 -28.38
C LYS A 80 23.06 14.97 -27.33
N ASN A 81 22.13 15.64 -26.65
CA ASN A 81 22.42 16.59 -25.57
C ASN A 81 22.57 15.92 -24.19
N LYS A 82 22.75 14.58 -24.14
CA LYS A 82 22.79 13.76 -22.93
C LYS A 82 21.52 13.81 -22.07
N LYS A 83 20.41 14.36 -22.59
CA LYS A 83 19.10 14.18 -21.96
C LYS A 83 18.55 12.80 -22.30
N PHE A 84 17.68 12.28 -21.45
CA PHE A 84 17.03 11.00 -21.65
C PHE A 84 15.56 11.20 -22.01
N MET A 85 15.03 10.33 -22.85
CA MET A 85 13.62 10.30 -23.20
C MET A 85 13.11 8.87 -23.05
N LEU A 86 12.17 8.64 -22.14
CA LEU A 86 11.58 7.32 -21.93
C LEU A 86 10.95 6.78 -23.23
N LYS A 87 11.14 5.49 -23.49
CA LYS A 87 10.55 4.83 -24.65
C LYS A 87 9.02 4.92 -24.54
N PRO A 88 8.29 5.43 -25.55
CA PRO A 88 6.84 5.60 -25.48
C PRO A 88 6.09 4.29 -25.15
N GLY A 89 6.60 3.15 -25.61
CA GLY A 89 6.04 1.82 -25.32
C GLY A 89 6.08 1.47 -23.83
N VAL A 90 7.12 1.87 -23.10
CA VAL A 90 7.26 1.63 -21.65
C VAL A 90 6.20 2.43 -20.90
N ILE A 91 6.07 3.73 -21.21
CA ILE A 91 5.07 4.63 -20.62
C ILE A 91 3.66 4.10 -20.88
N ALA A 92 3.36 3.77 -22.14
CA ALA A 92 2.06 3.23 -22.53
C ALA A 92 1.78 1.87 -21.87
N GLY A 93 2.79 1.01 -21.72
CA GLY A 93 2.69 -0.30 -21.10
C GLY A 93 2.27 -0.21 -19.62
N PHE A 94 2.99 0.57 -18.82
CA PHE A 94 2.64 0.79 -17.41
C PHE A 94 1.26 1.40 -17.24
N ARG A 95 0.93 2.42 -18.03
CA ARG A 95 -0.40 3.07 -17.99
C ARG A 95 -1.52 2.07 -18.32
N SER A 96 -1.38 1.34 -19.43
CA SER A 96 -2.39 0.37 -19.89
C SER A 96 -2.60 -0.74 -18.86
N LEU A 97 -1.51 -1.30 -18.32
CA LEU A 97 -1.61 -2.34 -17.30
C LEU A 97 -2.35 -1.81 -16.05
N LYS A 98 -1.98 -0.63 -15.55
CA LYS A 98 -2.65 -0.05 -14.37
C LYS A 98 -4.13 0.23 -14.60
N ASP A 99 -4.50 0.73 -15.77
CA ASP A 99 -5.90 1.02 -16.11
C ASP A 99 -6.73 -0.28 -16.14
N VAL A 100 -6.19 -1.35 -16.72
CA VAL A 100 -6.85 -2.66 -16.78
C VAL A 100 -6.99 -3.25 -15.37
N LEU A 101 -5.95 -3.18 -14.54
CA LEU A 101 -6.00 -3.66 -13.16
C LEU A 101 -7.03 -2.88 -12.31
N LYS A 102 -7.08 -1.55 -12.44
CA LYS A 102 -8.08 -0.70 -11.78
C LYS A 102 -9.50 -1.04 -12.25
N LYS A 103 -9.70 -1.25 -13.55
CA LYS A 103 -10.99 -1.69 -14.11
C LYS A 103 -11.43 -3.02 -13.49
N LYS A 104 -10.52 -3.99 -13.36
CA LYS A 104 -10.80 -5.30 -12.77
C LYS A 104 -11.19 -5.23 -11.28
N ILE A 105 -10.58 -4.32 -10.51
CA ILE A 105 -11.00 -4.03 -9.14
C ILE A 105 -12.46 -3.52 -9.12
N ASN A 106 -12.79 -2.57 -9.98
CA ASN A 106 -14.14 -2.02 -10.06
C ASN A 106 -15.19 -3.08 -10.47
N GLU A 107 -14.83 -4.01 -11.35
CA GLU A 107 -15.67 -5.15 -11.72
C GLU A 107 -15.92 -6.10 -10.55
N GLN A 108 -14.92 -6.38 -9.71
CA GLN A 108 -15.13 -7.18 -8.49
C GLN A 108 -16.01 -6.45 -7.45
N LEU A 109 -15.83 -5.14 -7.30
CA LEU A 109 -16.63 -4.31 -6.39
C LEU A 109 -18.10 -4.20 -6.82
N THR A 110 -18.38 -4.21 -8.13
CA THR A 110 -19.76 -4.15 -8.65
C THR A 110 -20.45 -5.51 -8.56
N LYS A 111 -19.74 -6.62 -8.86
CA LYS A 111 -20.27 -7.99 -8.71
C LYS A 111 -20.65 -8.33 -7.26
N SER A 112 -19.89 -7.85 -6.28
CA SER A 112 -20.18 -8.08 -4.86
C SER A 112 -21.39 -7.30 -4.34
N LYS A 113 -21.74 -6.15 -4.95
CA LYS A 113 -22.92 -5.34 -4.57
C LYS A 113 -24.24 -5.91 -5.11
N GLY A 114 -24.22 -6.59 -6.26
CA GLY A 114 -25.43 -7.18 -6.86
C GLY A 114 -25.98 -8.42 -6.15
N ARG A 115 -25.21 -9.07 -5.27
CA ARG A 115 -25.61 -10.34 -4.63
C ARG A 115 -26.52 -10.20 -3.39
N LYS A 116 -26.78 -8.97 -2.91
CA LYS A 116 -27.62 -8.75 -1.71
C LYS A 116 -29.13 -8.63 -1.97
N GLN A 117 -29.58 -8.59 -3.23
CA GLN A 117 -31.02 -8.47 -3.54
C GLN A 117 -31.70 -9.78 -3.95
N TYR A 118 -30.96 -10.86 -4.22
CA TYR A 118 -31.53 -12.13 -4.70
C TYR A 118 -31.41 -13.29 -3.70
N GLN A 119 -31.37 -12.98 -2.40
CA GLN A 119 -31.28 -13.99 -1.33
C GLN A 119 -32.35 -13.76 -0.25
N LYS A 120 -33.54 -13.28 -0.66
CA LYS A 120 -34.75 -13.17 0.18
C LYS A 120 -35.94 -13.97 -0.31
N GLN A 121 -35.78 -14.76 -1.37
CA GLN A 121 -36.75 -15.76 -1.79
C GLN A 121 -35.93 -16.98 -2.19
N ILE A 122 -36.38 -18.18 -1.82
CA ILE A 122 -35.75 -19.49 -2.07
C ILE A 122 -34.69 -19.81 -1.00
N PHE A 123 -34.88 -20.59 0.07
CA PHE A 123 -35.82 -21.68 0.36
C PHE A 123 -36.19 -21.71 1.85
N ASN A 124 -37.49 -21.69 2.11
CA ASN A 124 -38.13 -22.28 3.26
C ASN A 124 -38.53 -23.69 2.84
N THR A 125 -37.80 -24.72 3.26
CA THR A 125 -38.25 -26.12 3.17
C THR A 125 -37.55 -26.94 4.24
N ASN A 126 -38.35 -27.35 5.21
CA ASN A 126 -38.07 -28.44 6.14
C ASN A 126 -37.65 -29.71 5.37
N SER A 127 -36.58 -30.36 5.77
CA SER A 127 -36.47 -31.82 5.62
C SER A 127 -35.48 -32.39 6.63
N SER A 128 -36.01 -33.27 7.48
CA SER A 128 -35.35 -34.10 8.46
C SER A 128 -35.08 -35.50 7.90
N SER A 129 -33.86 -36.01 8.05
CA SER A 129 -33.44 -37.43 7.91
C SER A 129 -31.92 -37.49 8.14
N ILE A 130 -31.36 -37.95 9.27
CA ILE A 130 -31.21 -39.31 9.83
C ILE A 130 -30.31 -40.26 9.01
N CYS A 131 -29.29 -40.81 9.70
CA CYS A 131 -28.47 -42.01 9.44
C CYS A 131 -27.44 -41.94 8.28
N SER A 132 -26.22 -42.49 8.36
CA SER A 132 -25.72 -43.64 9.12
C SER A 132 -24.19 -43.59 9.36
N LEU A 133 -23.79 -44.27 10.43
CA LEU A 133 -22.43 -44.64 10.85
C LEU A 133 -21.88 -45.86 10.07
N VAL A 134 -20.63 -46.21 10.41
CA VAL A 134 -19.85 -47.48 10.28
C VAL A 134 -18.88 -47.63 9.05
N PRO A 135 -17.81 -48.47 9.11
CA PRO A 135 -16.44 -48.04 9.51
C PRO A 135 -15.27 -48.59 8.62
N THR A 136 -14.03 -48.15 8.94
CA THR A 136 -12.72 -48.87 8.90
C THR A 136 -12.30 -49.72 7.69
N VAL A 137 -11.12 -49.45 7.10
CA VAL A 137 -9.92 -50.35 7.00
C VAL A 137 -8.65 -49.53 6.60
N PRO A 138 -7.47 -49.75 7.22
CA PRO A 138 -6.18 -49.12 6.86
C PRO A 138 -5.22 -50.07 6.10
N ALA A 139 -4.37 -49.54 5.21
CA ALA A 139 -3.13 -50.20 4.70
C ALA A 139 -2.22 -49.18 3.95
N PRO A 140 -0.93 -49.45 3.66
CA PRO A 140 0.23 -48.83 4.30
C PRO A 140 1.08 -47.90 3.41
N ALA A 141 1.96 -47.13 4.05
CA ALA A 141 2.83 -46.10 3.49
C ALA A 141 3.98 -46.63 2.60
N PRO A 142 4.49 -45.79 1.66
CA PRO A 142 5.89 -45.81 1.26
C PRO A 142 6.65 -44.65 1.91
N ALA A 143 7.77 -44.99 2.55
CA ALA A 143 8.72 -44.05 3.10
C ALA A 143 9.25 -43.11 2.00
N THR A 144 8.98 -41.81 2.14
CA THR A 144 9.65 -40.78 1.36
C THR A 144 10.45 -39.91 2.32
N THR A 145 11.76 -40.01 2.21
CA THR A 145 12.75 -39.18 2.89
C THR A 145 12.50 -37.72 2.52
N GLN A 146 11.80 -36.98 3.39
CA GLN A 146 11.64 -35.54 3.26
C GLN A 146 12.83 -34.84 3.92
N ALA A 147 13.55 -34.07 3.13
CA ALA A 147 14.47 -33.06 3.62
C ALA A 147 13.72 -32.04 4.49
N PRO A 148 14.32 -31.49 5.56
CA PRO A 148 13.64 -30.57 6.44
C PRO A 148 13.40 -29.24 5.72
N SER A 149 12.19 -29.05 5.18
CA SER A 149 11.69 -27.73 4.84
C SER A 149 11.46 -26.98 6.15
N VAL A 150 12.29 -25.97 6.42
CA VAL A 150 12.14 -25.08 7.57
C VAL A 150 10.87 -24.25 7.36
N SER A 151 9.72 -24.81 7.72
CA SER A 151 8.45 -24.09 7.71
C SER A 151 8.45 -23.14 8.90
N ASN A 152 8.80 -21.88 8.66
CA ASN A 152 8.56 -20.78 9.60
C ASN A 152 7.05 -20.46 9.63
N GLN A 153 6.24 -21.43 10.07
CA GLN A 153 4.83 -21.24 10.39
C GLN A 153 4.74 -20.88 11.86
N PHE A 154 4.22 -19.67 12.13
CA PHE A 154 3.85 -19.31 13.49
C PHE A 154 2.69 -20.19 13.96
N SER A 155 2.79 -20.67 15.19
CA SER A 155 1.66 -21.26 15.90
C SER A 155 0.54 -20.23 16.10
N LEU A 156 -0.69 -20.72 16.34
CA LEU A 156 -1.84 -19.86 16.63
C LEU A 156 -1.58 -18.92 17.82
N ALA A 157 -0.89 -19.42 18.84
CA ALA A 157 -0.51 -18.65 20.02
C ALA A 157 0.46 -17.52 19.68
N GLU A 158 1.44 -17.76 18.82
CA GLU A 158 2.39 -16.74 18.38
C GLU A 158 1.71 -15.67 17.51
N HIS A 159 0.78 -16.07 16.64
CA HIS A 159 -0.05 -15.13 15.89
C HIS A 159 -0.87 -14.24 16.82
N LYS A 160 -1.48 -14.82 17.85
CA LYS A 160 -2.23 -14.07 18.87
C LYS A 160 -1.33 -13.08 19.61
N ALA A 161 -0.20 -13.55 20.13
CA ALA A 161 0.77 -12.70 20.84
C ALA A 161 1.29 -11.56 19.96
N TYR A 162 1.55 -11.83 18.67
CA TYR A 162 1.97 -10.83 17.70
C TYR A 162 0.92 -9.73 17.51
N VAL A 163 -0.35 -10.11 17.33
CA VAL A 163 -1.46 -9.15 17.18
C VAL A 163 -1.63 -8.28 18.42
N LEU A 164 -1.62 -8.87 19.61
CA LEU A 164 -1.70 -8.12 20.87
C LEU A 164 -0.54 -7.13 21.02
N LYS A 165 0.69 -7.58 20.73
CA LYS A 165 1.87 -6.71 20.74
C LYS A 165 1.73 -5.51 19.81
N LEU A 166 1.16 -5.70 18.61
CA LEU A 166 0.92 -4.60 17.69
C LEU A 166 -0.10 -3.60 18.25
N ILE A 167 -1.19 -4.09 18.85
CA ILE A 167 -2.24 -3.25 19.45
C ILE A 167 -1.66 -2.41 20.58
N HIS A 168 -0.95 -3.01 21.54
CA HIS A 168 -0.32 -2.26 22.64
C HIS A 168 0.71 -1.24 22.16
N LYS A 169 1.51 -1.60 21.14
CA LYS A 169 2.44 -0.66 20.51
C LYS A 169 1.69 0.53 19.89
N TRP A 170 0.57 0.26 19.22
CA TRP A 170 -0.26 1.32 18.64
C TRP A 170 -0.90 2.21 19.71
N CYS A 171 -1.43 1.63 20.80
CA CYS A 171 -1.95 2.39 21.94
C CYS A 171 -0.87 3.32 22.51
N SER A 172 0.32 2.78 22.76
CA SER A 172 1.48 3.55 23.26
C SER A 172 1.85 4.72 22.36
N ASN A 173 1.87 4.50 21.04
CA ASN A 173 2.21 5.54 20.06
C ASN A 173 1.11 6.61 19.87
N ASN A 174 -0.10 6.39 20.37
CA ASN A 174 -1.24 7.30 20.17
C ASN A 174 -1.79 7.89 21.46
N LYS A 175 -1.12 7.70 22.61
CA LYS A 175 -1.53 8.29 23.90
C LYS A 175 -1.74 9.79 23.80
N GLU A 176 -0.79 10.49 23.19
CA GLU A 176 -0.84 11.95 22.98
C GLU A 176 -1.97 12.36 22.01
N ASN A 177 -2.16 11.61 20.92
CA ASN A 177 -3.20 11.90 19.93
C ASN A 177 -4.62 11.81 20.50
N PHE A 178 -4.79 11.05 21.58
CA PHE A 178 -6.08 10.89 22.25
C PHE A 178 -6.23 11.74 23.51
N ASP A 179 -5.18 12.45 23.92
CA ASP A 179 -5.13 13.22 25.17
C ASP A 179 -5.46 12.35 26.39
N LEU A 180 -4.88 11.14 26.41
CA LEU A 180 -5.11 10.11 27.42
C LEU A 180 -3.78 9.76 28.09
N GLU A 181 -3.63 10.14 29.36
CA GLU A 181 -2.44 9.83 30.17
C GLU A 181 -2.20 8.31 30.24
N HIS A 182 -3.29 7.54 30.33
CA HIS A 182 -3.29 6.08 30.33
C HIS A 182 -4.23 5.55 29.25
N PHE A 183 -3.75 5.46 28.00
CA PHE A 183 -4.45 4.74 26.94
C PHE A 183 -3.86 3.35 26.75
N ASP A 184 -4.63 2.34 27.16
CA ASP A 184 -4.40 0.94 26.85
C ASP A 184 -5.74 0.28 26.50
N LEU A 185 -5.69 -0.75 25.66
CA LEU A 185 -6.87 -1.52 25.26
C LEU A 185 -6.65 -2.97 25.69
N GLU A 186 -7.58 -3.51 26.46
CA GLU A 186 -7.44 -4.84 27.04
C GLU A 186 -8.29 -5.89 26.30
N GLU A 187 -7.69 -7.06 26.03
CA GLU A 187 -8.40 -8.19 25.42
C GLU A 187 -9.48 -8.71 26.38
N ASN A 188 -10.67 -8.98 25.84
CA ASN A 188 -11.90 -9.35 26.55
C ASN A 188 -12.58 -8.22 27.34
N VAL A 189 -11.98 -7.03 27.42
CA VAL A 189 -12.59 -5.83 28.02
C VAL A 189 -13.01 -4.82 26.95
N ASP A 190 -12.11 -4.55 26.00
CA ASP A 190 -12.28 -3.54 24.96
C ASP A 190 -12.43 -4.15 23.57
N PHE A 191 -11.89 -5.35 23.39
CA PHE A 191 -12.03 -6.12 22.17
C PHE A 191 -11.86 -7.62 22.42
N VAL A 192 -12.42 -8.45 21.53
CA VAL A 192 -12.21 -9.90 21.52
C VAL A 192 -11.49 -10.27 20.22
N LEU A 193 -10.35 -10.95 20.32
CA LEU A 193 -9.56 -11.41 19.19
C LEU A 193 -9.83 -12.90 18.93
N ASN A 194 -10.37 -13.20 17.75
CA ASN A 194 -10.58 -14.57 17.27
C ASN A 194 -9.61 -14.84 16.14
N ILE A 195 -8.83 -15.91 16.26
CA ILE A 195 -7.92 -16.39 15.21
C ILE A 195 -8.27 -17.84 14.97
N ASP A 196 -8.63 -18.16 13.73
CA ASP A 196 -8.99 -19.49 13.27
C ASP A 196 -8.07 -19.88 12.12
N CYS A 197 -7.63 -21.13 12.08
CA CYS A 197 -6.95 -21.70 10.92
C CYS A 197 -7.97 -22.46 10.08
N ASP A 198 -8.13 -22.06 8.82
CA ASP A 198 -8.98 -22.78 7.87
C ASP A 198 -8.34 -24.10 7.42
N GLU A 199 -9.12 -25.02 6.85
CA GLU A 199 -8.68 -26.31 6.31
C GLU A 199 -7.56 -26.16 5.27
N ASN A 200 -7.50 -25.00 4.61
CA ASN A 200 -6.47 -24.62 3.65
C ASN A 200 -5.20 -24.04 4.27
N THR A 201 -4.98 -24.18 5.59
CA THR A 201 -3.86 -23.58 6.35
C THR A 201 -3.84 -22.04 6.36
N ASP A 202 -4.92 -21.40 5.91
CA ASP A 202 -5.04 -19.95 5.95
C ASP A 202 -5.54 -19.47 7.30
N VAL A 203 -4.68 -18.71 7.98
CA VAL A 203 -5.01 -18.03 9.24
C VAL A 203 -5.97 -16.88 8.95
N LYS A 204 -7.21 -17.01 9.43
CA LYS A 204 -8.23 -15.96 9.44
C LYS A 204 -8.27 -15.35 10.83
N ALA A 205 -8.14 -14.02 10.91
CA ALA A 205 -8.22 -13.32 12.18
C ALA A 205 -9.28 -12.22 12.13
N THR A 206 -10.05 -12.11 13.20
CA THR A 206 -11.08 -11.08 13.38
C THR A 206 -10.99 -10.47 14.76
N ILE A 207 -11.27 -9.18 14.86
CA ILE A 207 -11.41 -8.47 16.13
C ILE A 207 -12.85 -7.99 16.25
N LYS A 208 -13.52 -8.38 17.33
CA LYS A 208 -14.81 -7.80 17.74
C LYS A 208 -14.54 -6.68 18.73
N CYS A 209 -14.72 -5.44 18.31
CA CYS A 209 -14.61 -4.28 19.20
C CYS A 209 -15.78 -4.26 20.20
N LYS A 210 -15.60 -3.65 21.38
CA LYS A 210 -16.66 -3.42 22.38
C LYS A 210 -17.89 -2.68 21.85
N CYS A 211 -17.73 -1.89 20.78
CA CYS A 211 -18.88 -1.32 20.05
C CYS A 211 -19.67 -2.34 19.21
N ASN A 212 -19.42 -3.64 19.38
CA ASN A 212 -19.98 -4.78 18.64
C ASN A 212 -19.63 -4.86 17.15
N ARG A 213 -18.75 -3.99 16.65
CA ARG A 213 -18.28 -4.09 15.27
C ARG A 213 -17.26 -5.22 15.12
N LEU A 214 -17.57 -6.15 14.23
CA LEU A 214 -16.64 -7.21 13.81
C LEU A 214 -15.75 -6.72 12.67
N ILE A 215 -14.44 -6.86 12.83
CA ILE A 215 -13.42 -6.31 11.93
C ILE A 215 -12.49 -7.43 11.49
N SER A 216 -12.49 -7.72 10.19
CA SER A 216 -11.55 -8.68 9.60
C SER A 216 -10.15 -8.07 9.52
N LEU A 217 -9.17 -8.82 10.03
CA LEU A 217 -7.77 -8.44 9.93
C LEU A 217 -7.21 -8.87 8.58
N GLY A 218 -6.33 -8.04 8.02
CA GLY A 218 -5.63 -8.38 6.78
C GLY A 218 -4.53 -9.40 7.07
N LYS A 219 -4.05 -10.07 6.02
CA LYS A 219 -2.84 -10.89 6.05
C LYS A 219 -1.88 -10.31 5.02
N ASN A 220 -0.63 -10.14 5.40
CA ASN A 220 0.46 -9.82 4.47
C ASN A 220 1.58 -10.83 4.69
N ASP A 221 1.80 -11.68 3.69
CA ASP A 221 2.62 -12.88 3.78
C ASP A 221 2.16 -13.77 4.96
N ASN A 222 3.01 -13.94 5.97
CA ASN A 222 2.72 -14.70 7.19
C ASN A 222 2.40 -13.81 8.40
N LYS A 223 2.10 -12.52 8.20
CA LYS A 223 1.83 -11.58 9.30
C LYS A 223 0.41 -11.04 9.23
N ILE A 224 -0.28 -11.10 10.36
CA ILE A 224 -1.61 -10.52 10.52
C ILE A 224 -1.47 -8.99 10.62
N GLN A 225 -2.24 -8.28 9.80
CA GLN A 225 -2.30 -6.83 9.79
C GLN A 225 -3.51 -6.31 10.56
N VAL A 226 -3.26 -5.40 11.49
CA VAL A 226 -4.24 -4.76 12.38
C VAL A 226 -4.67 -3.36 11.91
N SER A 227 -4.24 -2.94 10.72
CA SER A 227 -4.53 -1.61 10.17
C SER A 227 -6.03 -1.31 10.04
N ASN A 228 -6.85 -2.30 9.71
CA ASN A 228 -8.31 -2.16 9.66
C ASN A 228 -8.93 -1.85 11.03
N TYR A 229 -8.39 -2.47 12.09
CA TYR A 229 -8.82 -2.20 13.45
C TYR A 229 -8.45 -0.75 13.86
N TYR A 230 -7.25 -0.30 13.51
CA TYR A 230 -6.81 1.08 13.79
C TYR A 230 -7.67 2.12 13.05
N LYS A 231 -7.97 1.89 11.77
CA LYS A 231 -8.89 2.74 11.01
C LYS A 231 -10.27 2.83 11.66
N HIS A 232 -10.76 1.72 12.21
CA HIS A 232 -12.01 1.73 12.95
C HIS A 232 -11.92 2.56 14.24
N LEU A 233 -10.89 2.39 15.06
CA LEU A 233 -10.70 3.16 16.30
C LEU A 233 -10.53 4.66 16.04
N GLN A 234 -9.87 5.03 14.93
CA GLN A 234 -9.69 6.42 14.51
C GLN A 234 -10.95 7.02 13.87
N SER A 235 -11.89 6.18 13.40
CA SER A 235 -13.11 6.67 12.79
C SER A 235 -14.07 7.27 13.82
N ASN A 236 -14.84 8.27 13.41
CA ASN A 236 -15.96 8.80 14.21
C ASN A 236 -17.11 7.78 14.41
N GLY A 237 -16.98 6.57 13.88
CA GLY A 237 -17.98 5.50 14.00
C GLY A 237 -17.72 4.48 15.11
N CYS A 238 -16.65 4.61 15.91
CA CYS A 238 -16.39 3.73 17.04
C CYS A 238 -16.96 4.30 18.34
N ASP A 239 -18.13 3.82 18.76
CA ASP A 239 -18.79 4.31 19.99
C ASP A 239 -17.99 3.98 21.26
N HIS A 240 -17.21 2.89 21.24
CA HIS A 240 -16.31 2.56 22.32
C HIS A 240 -15.22 3.63 22.51
N MET A 241 -14.56 4.06 21.42
CA MET A 241 -13.56 5.13 21.48
C MET A 241 -14.18 6.49 21.84
N LYS A 242 -15.42 6.77 21.43
CA LYS A 242 -16.13 7.97 21.90
C LYS A 242 -16.33 7.96 23.41
N ASN A 243 -16.72 6.81 23.97
CA ASN A 243 -16.92 6.67 25.40
C ASN A 243 -15.61 6.82 26.18
N ILE A 244 -14.51 6.23 25.72
CA ILE A 244 -13.18 6.42 26.33
C ILE A 244 -12.81 7.91 26.36
N LYS A 245 -12.91 8.60 25.21
CA LYS A 245 -12.62 10.03 25.12
C LYS A 245 -13.52 10.88 26.02
N LYS A 246 -14.80 10.50 26.15
CA LYS A 246 -15.76 11.21 27.01
C LYS A 246 -15.38 11.09 28.47
N VAL A 247 -15.13 9.86 28.95
CA VAL A 247 -14.73 9.60 30.35
C VAL A 247 -13.44 10.33 30.69
N ALA A 248 -12.46 10.33 29.79
CA ALA A 248 -11.21 11.03 30.02
C ALA A 248 -11.39 12.54 30.17
N ARG A 249 -12.20 13.18 29.31
CA ARG A 249 -12.51 14.62 29.44
C ARG A 249 -13.22 14.94 30.75
N GLU A 250 -14.12 14.06 31.20
CA GLU A 250 -14.81 14.23 32.47
C GLU A 250 -13.82 14.16 33.65
N LEU A 251 -12.89 13.20 33.64
CA LEU A 251 -11.83 13.09 34.65
C LEU A 251 -10.92 14.32 34.69
N THR A 252 -10.50 14.83 33.53
CA THR A 252 -9.68 16.05 33.44
C THR A 252 -10.44 17.28 33.94
N SER A 253 -11.75 17.38 33.66
CA SER A 253 -12.59 18.49 34.10
C SER A 253 -12.80 18.48 35.62
N SER A 254 -12.98 17.30 36.22
CA SER A 254 -13.15 17.16 37.67
C SER A 254 -11.90 17.51 38.46
N GLN A 255 -10.69 17.28 37.93
CA GLN A 255 -9.45 17.68 38.59
C GLN A 255 -9.27 19.21 38.66
N GLN A 256 -9.76 19.96 37.66
CA GLN A 256 -9.63 21.43 37.67
C GLN A 256 -10.53 22.11 38.71
N GLN A 257 -11.64 21.49 39.11
CA GLN A 257 -12.55 22.04 40.14
C GLN A 257 -12.08 21.84 41.58
N GLN A 258 -11.01 21.08 41.82
CA GLN A 258 -10.46 20.86 43.18
C GLN A 258 -9.22 21.69 43.49
N GLN A 259 -8.84 22.68 42.67
CA GLN A 259 -7.80 23.62 43.10
C GLN A 259 -8.32 24.48 44.27
N PRO A 260 -7.67 24.45 45.45
CA PRO A 260 -8.05 25.30 46.57
C PRO A 260 -7.82 26.76 46.15
N SER A 261 -8.89 27.56 46.22
CA SER A 261 -8.84 28.99 46.01
C SER A 261 -7.75 29.58 46.91
N THR A 262 -6.65 30.00 46.29
CA THR A 262 -5.56 30.73 46.95
C THR A 262 -6.12 31.99 47.61
N PRO A 263 -5.68 32.33 48.83
CA PRO A 263 -6.17 33.50 49.54
C PRO A 263 -5.80 34.77 48.77
N ILE A 264 -6.79 35.65 48.61
CA ILE A 264 -6.72 36.95 47.97
C ILE A 264 -5.66 37.79 48.68
N THR A 265 -4.50 37.97 48.03
CA THR A 265 -3.54 38.99 48.44
C THR A 265 -3.96 40.32 47.83
N LEU A 266 -4.60 41.16 48.65
CA LEU A 266 -4.88 42.56 48.34
C LEU A 266 -3.55 43.31 48.18
N THR A 267 -3.25 43.79 46.97
CA THR A 267 -2.26 44.85 46.77
C THR A 267 -2.93 46.07 46.14
N PRO A 268 -2.66 47.29 46.64
CA PRO A 268 -3.33 48.49 46.17
C PRO A 268 -2.64 49.09 44.94
N SER A 269 -3.48 49.45 43.95
CA SER A 269 -3.47 50.69 43.18
C SER A 269 -2.13 51.39 42.93
N TYR A 270 -1.66 51.39 41.67
CA TYR A 270 -1.11 52.60 41.05
C TYR A 270 -1.28 52.54 39.52
N ARG A 271 -1.87 53.61 38.96
CA ARG A 271 -2.06 53.87 37.53
C ARG A 271 -1.14 55.04 37.11
N PRO A 272 -1.05 55.41 35.82
CA PRO A 272 0.18 55.40 35.04
C PRO A 272 0.78 56.79 34.82
N HIS A 273 2.06 56.86 34.44
CA HIS A 273 2.58 58.02 33.72
C HIS A 273 3.25 57.59 32.42
N ALA A 274 2.78 58.22 31.34
CA ALA A 274 3.32 58.19 30.01
C ALA A 274 4.64 58.97 29.95
N SER A 275 5.59 58.48 29.14
CA SER A 275 6.65 59.30 28.55
C SER A 275 7.06 58.72 27.19
N LEU A 276 6.82 59.52 26.15
CA LEU A 276 7.52 59.52 24.86
C LEU A 276 9.04 59.57 25.08
N ILE A 277 9.82 58.79 24.32
CA ILE A 277 11.09 59.22 23.70
C ILE A 277 11.28 58.45 22.38
N GLU A 278 11.83 59.20 21.44
CA GLU A 278 11.99 59.05 20.01
C GLU A 278 13.40 58.48 19.66
N ILE A 279 13.65 58.33 18.35
CA ILE A 279 14.95 58.38 17.62
C ILE A 279 15.79 57.09 17.42
N ALA A 280 16.20 56.96 16.14
CA ALA A 280 17.46 56.44 15.57
C ALA A 280 17.53 54.93 15.27
N SER A 281 17.36 54.51 14.01
CA SER A 281 18.33 54.53 12.89
C SER A 281 19.49 53.52 13.06
N VAL A 282 19.38 52.37 12.39
CA VAL A 282 20.53 51.51 12.06
C VAL A 282 20.39 51.02 10.63
N SER A 283 21.42 51.31 9.84
CA SER A 283 21.64 50.96 8.44
C SER A 283 21.67 49.45 8.17
N PRO A 284 21.39 49.00 6.93
CA PRO A 284 21.98 47.78 6.41
C PRO A 284 23.12 48.09 5.43
N THR A 285 24.34 47.75 5.83
CA THR A 285 25.50 47.56 4.96
C THR A 285 25.45 46.14 4.42
N ASN A 286 25.40 45.93 3.11
CA ASN A 286 26.45 45.16 2.43
C ASN A 286 26.25 45.10 0.91
N THR A 287 27.23 45.71 0.27
CA THR A 287 27.68 45.57 -1.11
C THR A 287 28.28 44.18 -1.30
N GLN A 288 27.89 43.45 -2.34
CA GLN A 288 28.78 42.48 -2.99
C GLN A 288 28.70 42.64 -4.51
N THR A 289 29.89 42.88 -5.05
CA THR A 289 30.22 43.23 -6.43
C THR A 289 30.98 42.07 -7.05
N THR A 290 30.66 41.73 -8.31
CA THR A 290 31.50 41.07 -9.35
C THR A 290 32.03 39.64 -9.06
N ALA A 291 32.17 38.72 -10.02
CA ALA A 291 32.60 38.90 -11.40
C ALA A 291 32.10 37.77 -12.34
N GLN A 292 31.88 38.15 -13.59
CA GLN A 292 31.88 37.29 -14.78
C GLN A 292 33.29 36.73 -15.04
N VAL A 293 33.37 35.49 -15.52
CA VAL A 293 34.40 35.08 -16.49
C VAL A 293 33.76 34.17 -17.54
N ASP A 294 33.71 34.70 -18.75
CA ASP A 294 33.52 34.05 -20.03
C ASP A 294 34.78 33.25 -20.40
N SER A 295 34.65 32.10 -21.06
CA SER A 295 35.55 31.64 -22.14
C SER A 295 35.18 30.25 -22.68
N SER A 296 34.51 30.28 -23.83
CA SER A 296 34.73 29.48 -25.04
C SER A 296 35.94 28.52 -25.09
N ALA A 297 35.74 27.30 -25.62
CA ALA A 297 36.14 26.92 -27.00
C ALA A 297 36.20 25.39 -27.23
N LEU A 298 35.46 24.96 -28.25
CA LEU A 298 35.63 23.72 -29.04
C LEU A 298 36.92 23.81 -29.90
N PRO A 299 37.50 22.69 -30.44
CA PRO A 299 37.02 22.17 -31.73
C PRO A 299 37.14 20.64 -31.99
N ASN A 300 36.15 20.16 -32.77
CA ASN A 300 36.19 19.27 -33.95
C ASN A 300 37.19 18.10 -34.07
N GLN A 301 36.65 16.93 -34.47
CA GLN A 301 36.84 16.23 -35.77
C GLN A 301 35.99 14.94 -35.79
N ALA A 302 35.08 14.70 -36.75
CA ALA A 302 35.26 14.06 -38.09
C ALA A 302 35.87 12.64 -37.99
N ALA A 303 35.44 11.55 -38.64
CA ALA A 303 34.52 11.20 -39.73
C ALA A 303 34.17 9.67 -39.53
N ASN A 304 33.16 9.03 -40.12
CA ASN A 304 33.17 8.49 -41.48
C ASN A 304 31.92 7.60 -41.73
N ASN A 305 31.23 7.89 -42.83
CA ASN A 305 30.78 7.02 -43.93
C ASN A 305 30.17 5.61 -43.76
N SER A 306 29.28 5.37 -44.75
CA SER A 306 28.75 4.11 -45.32
C SER A 306 27.46 3.58 -44.65
N GLY A 307 26.34 3.34 -45.31
CA GLY A 307 26.02 3.22 -46.75
C GLY A 307 25.57 1.79 -47.07
N LYS A 308 24.25 1.56 -47.28
CA LYS A 308 23.58 0.50 -48.08
C LYS A 308 22.12 0.35 -47.62
N ARG A 309 21.11 0.69 -48.44
CA ARG A 309 20.45 -0.07 -49.53
C ARG A 309 19.43 -1.12 -49.05
N ARG A 310 18.18 -0.94 -49.53
CA ARG A 310 17.15 -1.93 -49.94
C ARG A 310 16.53 -2.80 -48.81
N LEU A 311 15.26 -3.23 -48.83
CA LEU A 311 14.26 -3.40 -49.87
C LEU A 311 12.85 -3.34 -49.25
N THR A 312 11.92 -2.78 -50.01
CA THR A 312 10.47 -2.96 -49.92
C THR A 312 10.07 -4.43 -50.10
N SER A 313 9.12 -4.94 -49.31
CA SER A 313 8.21 -5.98 -49.78
C SER A 313 6.79 -5.71 -49.28
N GLN A 314 5.93 -5.41 -50.25
CA GLN A 314 4.49 -5.53 -50.14
C GLN A 314 4.15 -7.02 -50.10
N SER A 315 3.19 -7.41 -49.25
CA SER A 315 2.45 -8.66 -49.43
C SER A 315 0.98 -8.38 -49.22
N GLN A 316 0.24 -8.47 -50.33
CA GLN A 316 -1.21 -8.55 -50.40
C GLN A 316 -1.71 -9.97 -50.05
N HIS A 317 -3.03 -10.09 -49.93
CA HIS A 317 -3.87 -11.29 -49.79
C HIS A 317 -3.99 -11.82 -48.35
N ARG A 318 -5.16 -12.24 -47.85
CA ARG A 318 -6.33 -12.81 -48.55
C ARG A 318 -7.60 -12.73 -47.68
N SER A 319 -8.72 -12.42 -48.32
CA SER A 319 -10.08 -12.52 -47.79
C SER A 319 -10.62 -13.96 -47.87
N THR A 320 -11.37 -14.39 -46.85
CA THR A 320 -12.36 -15.49 -46.80
C THR A 320 -13.17 -15.23 -45.51
N THR A 321 -14.44 -14.82 -45.44
CA THR A 321 -15.74 -15.26 -46.00
C THR A 321 -16.16 -16.70 -45.66
N ARG A 322 -17.31 -16.78 -44.93
CA ARG A 322 -18.32 -17.87 -44.83
C ARG A 322 -17.96 -19.11 -43.96
N SER A 323 -18.86 -19.77 -43.22
CA SER A 323 -20.34 -19.79 -43.04
C SER A 323 -20.62 -20.29 -41.60
N ARG A 324 -21.59 -19.79 -40.82
CA ARG A 324 -23.02 -20.18 -40.74
C ARG A 324 -23.36 -21.65 -41.09
N THR A 325 -23.57 -22.44 -40.03
CA THR A 325 -24.69 -23.38 -39.81
C THR A 325 -24.91 -23.44 -38.32
#